data_AF-A0A671UUV7-F1
#
_entry.id   AF-A0A671UUV7-F1
#
_cell.length_a   1.000
_cell.length_b   1.000
_cell.length_c   1.000
_cell.angle_alpha   90.00
_cell.angle_beta   90.00
_cell.angle_gamma   90.00
#
_symmetry.space_group_name_H-M   'P 1'
#
loop_
_entity.id
_entity.type
_entity.pdbx_description
1 polymer ?
#
loop_
_entity_poly.entity_id
_entity_poly.type
_entity_poly.pdbx_seq_one_letter_code
_entity_poly.pdbx_strand_id
1 'polypeptide(L)'
;MSLVTTYVFFLHAGITCNITANHRQPKAELRADDRDIPVGGSVTLTCSVNPSSSGWKYFWYRGEKTSEPLTSQLSAGPIRVSEGGVYWCRGGRGKPVNYTEYSDSVTIYKISEFYCCYGNRIKSYVAVVTLQPNRSEIYKRERFTLRCEIKDGGDTEWAYEWSTTSSEKPSDQNEHRIRFATESHSGDYRCKGRKKHTQHSSTDWSDSIKLTVSDSKSHHISFKVKIIQLIKRLFLFIFIHNKSSVFTDLGLNRIPTLFMDRHTQQNIGAELEEEIQCI
;
A
#
# COMPACT_ATOMS: atom_id res chain seq x y z
N MET A 1 60.55 23.27 2.18
CA MET A 1 60.83 24.47 2.98
C MET A 1 59.91 24.42 4.19
N SER A 2 60.38 23.85 5.31
CA SER A 2 60.72 24.57 6.56
C SER A 2 59.49 24.71 7.47
N LEU A 3 59.46 24.32 8.75
CA LEU A 3 60.50 24.02 9.74
C LEU A 3 60.06 22.87 10.68
N VAL A 4 60.98 21.95 10.98
CA VAL A 4 60.83 20.99 12.09
C VAL A 4 61.46 21.63 13.32
N THR A 5 60.64 22.00 14.30
CA THR A 5 61.11 22.61 15.55
C THR A 5 61.57 21.51 16.50
N THR A 6 62.88 21.34 16.63
CA THR A 6 63.50 20.39 17.56
C THR A 6 63.70 21.08 18.91
N TYR A 7 62.99 20.65 19.95
CA TYR A 7 63.28 21.04 21.33
C TYR A 7 64.29 20.04 21.92
N VAL A 8 65.46 20.54 22.36
CA VAL A 8 66.51 19.75 22.99
C VAL A 8 66.45 19.96 24.51
N PHE A 9 66.12 18.91 25.27
CA PHE A 9 66.37 18.85 26.71
C PHE A 9 67.43 17.79 26.98
N PHE A 10 68.51 18.18 27.65
CA PHE A 10 69.59 17.28 28.08
C PHE A 10 69.28 16.67 29.45
N LEU A 11 69.10 15.35 29.51
CA LEU A 11 69.37 14.52 30.70
C LEU A 11 70.05 13.21 30.24
N HIS A 12 70.98 12.74 31.07
CA HIS A 12 72.04 11.79 30.74
C HIS A 12 71.57 10.39 30.33
N ALA A 13 72.44 9.74 29.52
CA ALA A 13 72.45 8.33 29.12
C ALA A 13 71.37 7.85 28.12
N GLY A 14 71.66 8.06 26.83
CA GLY A 14 71.84 6.93 25.91
C GLY A 14 70.63 6.25 25.26
N ILE A 15 69.39 6.75 25.39
CA ILE A 15 68.27 6.29 24.55
C ILE A 15 67.49 7.49 24.04
N THR A 16 67.83 7.96 22.84
CA THR A 16 66.97 8.89 22.09
C THR A 16 65.77 8.11 21.57
N CYS A 17 64.64 8.22 22.25
CA CYS A 17 63.38 7.70 21.75
C CYS A 17 62.87 8.63 20.64
N ASN A 18 63.18 8.31 19.38
CA ASN A 18 62.56 8.97 18.24
C ASN A 18 61.11 8.49 18.10
N ILE A 19 60.20 9.10 18.86
CA ILE A 19 58.77 8.83 18.72
C ILE A 19 58.30 9.52 17.45
N THR A 20 58.25 8.77 16.34
CA THR A 20 57.51 9.20 15.15
C THR A 20 56.02 9.02 15.48
N ALA A 21 55.38 10.08 15.97
CA ALA A 21 53.93 10.08 16.19
C ALA A 21 53.24 10.01 14.82
N ASN A 22 52.94 8.80 14.35
CA ASN A 22 52.06 8.58 13.22
C ASN A 22 50.65 9.01 13.65
N HIS A 23 50.29 10.25 13.37
CA HIS A 23 49.01 10.86 13.74
C HIS A 23 47.86 10.26 12.92
N ARG A 24 47.55 8.98 13.12
CA ARG A 24 46.28 8.42 12.68
C ARG A 24 45.19 9.01 13.57
N GLN A 25 44.32 9.81 12.98
CA GLN A 25 43.17 10.36 13.69
C GLN A 25 42.33 9.20 14.22
N PRO A 26 41.95 9.20 15.52
CA PRO A 26 41.13 8.13 16.05
C PRO A 26 39.74 8.18 15.41
N LYS A 27 39.10 7.02 15.26
CA LYS A 27 37.71 6.87 14.78
C LYS A 27 36.77 6.62 15.95
N ALA A 28 35.62 7.28 15.95
CA ALA A 28 34.57 7.01 16.92
C ALA A 28 33.82 5.72 16.57
N GLU A 29 33.31 5.02 17.58
CA GLU A 29 32.50 3.82 17.45
C GLU A 29 31.13 4.07 18.07
N LEU A 30 30.07 3.84 17.29
CA LEU A 30 28.69 3.99 17.72
C LEU A 30 28.07 2.60 17.95
N ARG A 31 27.44 2.43 19.11
CA ARG A 31 26.68 1.23 19.49
C ARG A 31 25.28 1.60 19.95
N ALA A 32 24.33 0.73 19.70
CA ALA A 32 22.97 0.82 20.23
C ALA A 32 22.70 -0.42 21.11
N ASP A 33 21.96 -0.25 22.21
CA ASP A 33 21.51 -1.35 23.06
C ASP A 33 20.47 -2.24 22.34
N ASP A 34 19.56 -1.60 21.60
CA ASP A 34 18.61 -2.21 20.68
C ASP A 34 18.51 -1.36 19.40
N ARG A 35 18.19 -1.98 18.28
CA ARG A 35 17.92 -1.28 17.01
C ARG A 35 16.43 -0.98 16.82
N ASP A 36 15.57 -1.60 17.61
CA ASP A 36 14.12 -1.48 17.47
C ASP A 36 13.54 -0.73 18.68
N ILE A 37 12.99 0.46 18.44
CA ILE A 37 12.33 1.26 19.49
C ILE A 37 10.96 0.65 19.79
N PRO A 38 10.68 0.21 21.03
CA PRO A 38 9.35 -0.28 21.39
C PRO A 38 8.32 0.86 21.41
N VAL A 39 7.03 0.51 21.30
CA VAL A 39 5.94 1.50 21.29
C VAL A 39 5.99 2.36 22.56
N GLY A 40 6.10 3.68 22.37
CA GLY A 40 6.23 4.65 23.47
C GLY A 40 7.57 4.61 24.23
N GLY A 41 8.54 3.82 23.77
CA GLY A 41 9.85 3.67 24.39
C GLY A 41 10.97 4.45 23.71
N SER A 42 12.19 4.10 24.07
CA SER A 42 13.43 4.66 23.50
C SER A 42 14.58 3.67 23.64
N VAL A 43 15.52 3.75 22.72
CA VAL A 43 16.78 2.99 22.74
C VAL A 43 17.93 3.90 23.15
N THR A 44 18.99 3.30 23.67
CA THR A 44 20.19 3.99 24.17
C THR A 44 21.32 3.86 23.17
N LEU A 45 21.80 5.00 22.66
CA LEU A 45 22.98 5.07 21.81
C LEU A 45 24.21 5.41 22.66
N THR A 46 25.29 4.66 22.47
CA THR A 46 26.58 4.84 23.16
C THR A 46 27.69 5.08 22.13
N CYS A 47 28.45 6.16 22.32
CA CYS A 47 29.59 6.50 21.47
C CYS A 47 30.89 6.33 22.28
N SER A 48 31.90 5.72 21.68
CA SER A 48 33.21 5.49 22.30
C SER A 48 34.35 5.78 21.32
N VAL A 49 35.51 6.19 21.82
CA VAL A 49 36.73 6.38 21.01
C VAL A 49 37.86 5.58 21.64
N ASN A 50 38.58 4.81 20.83
CA ASN A 50 39.75 4.05 21.26
C ASN A 50 41.04 4.85 20.97
N PRO A 51 41.96 5.06 21.94
CA PRO A 51 41.91 4.63 23.34
C PRO A 51 40.88 5.41 24.17
N SER A 52 40.20 4.70 25.07
CA SER A 52 39.16 5.19 25.99
C SER A 52 39.76 6.08 27.08
N SER A 53 40.46 7.14 26.70
CA SER A 53 41.03 8.14 27.60
C SER A 53 39.95 9.06 28.16
N SER A 54 40.16 9.59 29.37
CA SER A 54 39.27 10.57 29.97
C SER A 54 39.23 11.89 29.16
N GLY A 55 38.06 12.54 29.14
CA GLY A 55 37.90 13.88 28.55
C GLY A 55 37.34 13.94 27.12
N TRP A 56 36.92 12.82 26.54
CA TRP A 56 36.13 12.84 25.31
C TRP A 56 34.74 13.41 25.56
N LYS A 57 34.28 14.22 24.60
CA LYS A 57 32.91 14.69 24.54
C LYS A 57 32.34 14.34 23.17
N TYR A 58 31.10 13.89 23.12
CA TYR A 58 30.51 13.35 21.90
C TYR A 58 29.49 14.31 21.28
N PHE A 59 29.54 14.38 19.95
CA PHE A 59 28.56 15.04 19.11
C PHE A 59 27.75 13.97 18.39
N TRP A 60 26.44 14.11 18.44
CA TRP A 60 25.48 13.14 17.94
C TRP A 60 24.77 13.70 16.72
N TYR A 61 24.51 12.87 15.73
CA TYR A 61 23.88 13.28 14.47
C TYR A 61 22.80 12.29 14.07
N ARG A 62 21.79 12.78 13.35
CA ARG A 62 20.70 11.99 12.76
C ARG A 62 20.38 12.53 11.37
N GLY A 63 20.18 11.66 10.39
CA GLY A 63 19.69 12.04 9.05
C GLY A 63 20.76 11.95 7.95
N GLU A 64 21.11 13.07 7.31
CA GLU A 64 22.19 13.14 6.32
C GLU A 64 23.51 13.65 6.92
N LYS A 65 24.66 13.38 6.30
CA LYS A 65 25.98 13.78 6.83
C LYS A 65 26.16 15.29 7.03
N THR A 66 25.33 16.12 6.40
CA THR A 66 25.28 17.59 6.54
C THR A 66 24.42 18.06 7.70
N SER A 67 23.71 17.17 8.39
CA SER A 67 22.78 17.51 9.47
C SER A 67 23.51 18.12 10.68
N GLU A 68 22.87 19.13 11.28
CA GLU A 68 23.31 19.71 12.54
C GLU A 68 23.29 18.66 13.67
N PRO A 69 24.17 18.80 14.69
CA PRO A 69 24.18 17.87 15.79
C PRO A 69 22.84 17.89 16.55
N LEU A 70 22.37 16.70 16.92
CA LEU A 70 21.11 16.49 17.66
C LEU A 70 21.09 17.22 19.01
N THR A 71 22.27 17.47 19.57
CA THR A 71 22.46 18.20 20.81
C THR A 71 23.36 19.40 20.55
N SER A 72 22.89 20.62 20.87
CA SER A 72 23.72 21.82 20.83
C SER A 72 24.81 21.82 21.92
N GLN A 73 24.61 21.02 22.97
CA GLN A 73 25.53 20.83 24.07
C GLN A 73 26.24 19.47 23.99
N LEU A 74 27.54 19.47 24.25
CA LEU A 74 28.39 18.28 24.29
C LEU A 74 27.88 17.27 25.35
N SER A 75 27.49 16.07 24.93
CA SER A 75 27.17 14.99 25.88
C SER A 75 28.46 14.25 26.28
N ALA A 76 28.65 14.06 27.58
CA ALA A 76 29.72 13.22 28.12
C ALA A 76 29.37 11.72 28.11
N GLY A 77 28.14 11.35 27.74
CA GLY A 77 27.63 9.99 27.89
C GLY A 77 26.60 9.57 26.83
N PRO A 78 25.99 8.39 27.03
CA PRO A 78 24.96 7.85 26.13
C PRO A 78 23.75 8.77 26.00
N ILE A 79 23.04 8.66 24.88
CA ILE A 79 21.78 9.38 24.64
C ILE A 79 20.63 8.40 24.49
N ARG A 80 19.41 8.83 24.85
CA ARG A 80 18.18 8.07 24.58
C ARG A 80 17.47 8.68 23.37
N VAL A 81 17.08 7.84 22.42
CA VAL A 81 16.37 8.26 21.20
C VAL A 81 15.04 7.50 21.07
N SER A 82 13.97 8.23 20.80
CA SER A 82 12.60 7.70 20.58
C SER A 82 12.16 7.75 19.11
N GLU A 83 13.09 8.12 18.25
CA GLU A 83 12.85 8.42 16.84
C GLU A 83 13.70 7.52 15.95
N GLY A 84 13.09 6.95 14.90
CA GLY A 84 13.80 6.12 13.92
C GLY A 84 14.70 6.95 13.00
N GLY A 85 15.70 6.33 12.40
CA GLY A 85 16.58 6.97 11.42
C GLY A 85 18.03 6.47 11.48
N VAL A 86 18.88 7.10 10.68
CA VAL A 86 20.31 6.82 10.62
C VAL A 86 21.05 7.74 11.57
N TYR A 87 21.81 7.17 12.50
CA TYR A 87 22.58 7.88 13.52
C TYR A 87 24.08 7.65 13.34
N TRP A 88 24.89 8.66 13.64
CA TRP A 88 26.35 8.55 13.76
C TRP A 88 26.86 9.56 14.80
N CYS A 89 28.09 9.37 15.27
CA CYS A 89 28.71 10.24 16.26
C CYS A 89 30.16 10.60 15.90
N ARG A 90 30.70 11.62 16.58
CA ARG A 90 32.14 11.92 16.60
C ARG A 90 32.55 12.39 18.00
N GLY A 91 33.80 12.14 18.39
CA GLY A 91 34.38 12.68 19.61
C GLY A 91 35.08 14.02 19.36
N GLY A 92 35.14 14.86 20.39
CA GLY A 92 35.95 16.08 20.43
C GLY A 92 36.63 16.26 21.78
N ARG A 93 37.86 16.78 21.77
CA ARG A 93 38.68 17.02 22.97
C ARG A 93 39.58 18.25 22.81
N GLY A 94 39.82 18.99 23.90
CA GLY A 94 40.75 20.12 23.94
C GLY A 94 40.08 21.50 23.76
N LYS A 95 40.90 22.56 23.85
CA LYS A 95 40.52 23.96 23.58
C LYS A 95 41.65 24.59 22.73
N PRO A 96 41.51 24.73 21.39
CA PRO A 96 40.33 24.42 20.57
C PRO A 96 40.03 22.92 20.46
N VAL A 97 38.79 22.57 20.09
CA VAL A 97 38.32 21.18 20.03
C VAL A 97 38.99 20.46 18.86
N ASN A 98 39.78 19.44 19.14
CA ASN A 98 40.27 18.48 18.17
C ASN A 98 39.29 17.32 18.06
N TYR A 99 38.89 16.99 16.84
CA TYR A 99 37.85 16.01 16.57
C TYR A 99 38.40 14.67 16.12
N THR A 100 37.61 13.62 16.29
CA THR A 100 37.83 12.30 15.69
C THR A 100 37.27 12.24 14.27
N GLU A 101 37.59 11.17 13.55
CA GLU A 101 36.79 10.74 12.40
C GLU A 101 35.37 10.37 12.87
N TYR A 102 34.41 10.45 11.95
CA TYR A 102 33.04 10.04 12.18
C TYR A 102 32.94 8.52 12.40
N SER A 103 32.00 8.11 13.25
CA SER A 103 31.66 6.70 13.40
C SER A 103 30.99 6.15 12.15
N ASP A 104 30.99 4.82 12.05
CA ASP A 104 30.03 4.16 11.18
C ASP A 104 28.61 4.44 11.68
N SER A 105 27.66 4.46 10.74
CA SER A 105 26.27 4.77 11.06
C SER A 105 25.50 3.55 11.53
N VAL A 106 24.55 3.77 12.44
CA VAL A 106 23.58 2.76 12.88
C VAL A 106 22.18 3.21 12.49
N THR A 107 21.41 2.32 11.87
CA THR A 107 19.99 2.55 11.59
C THR A 107 19.15 2.03 12.75
N ILE A 108 18.30 2.91 13.29
CA ILE A 108 17.32 2.61 14.33
C ILE A 108 15.94 2.59 13.70
N TYR A 109 15.19 1.52 13.94
CA TYR A 109 13.83 1.33 13.47
C TYR A 109 12.85 1.70 14.58
N LYS A 110 11.74 2.31 14.21
CA LYS A 110 10.63 2.55 15.12
C LYS A 110 9.63 1.43 14.89
N ILE A 111 9.39 0.58 15.91
CA ILE A 111 8.35 -0.44 15.80
C ILE A 111 7.02 0.30 15.72
N SER A 112 6.34 0.14 14.59
CA SER A 112 5.00 0.70 14.39
C SER A 112 3.95 -0.10 15.16
N GLU A 113 2.80 0.51 15.43
CA GLU A 113 1.66 -0.13 16.10
C GLU A 113 1.14 -1.40 15.39
N PHE A 114 1.63 -1.66 14.17
CA PHE A 114 1.34 -2.83 13.34
C PHE A 114 1.96 -4.14 13.86
N TYR A 115 3.04 -4.07 14.66
CA TYR A 115 3.66 -5.24 15.29
C TYR A 115 3.39 -5.23 16.80
N CYS A 116 2.61 -6.18 17.31
CA CYS A 116 2.52 -6.43 18.76
C CYS A 116 3.52 -7.52 19.16
N CYS A 117 4.33 -7.23 20.17
CA CYS A 117 5.13 -8.24 20.84
C CYS A 117 4.27 -8.91 21.91
N TYR A 118 3.94 -10.20 21.74
CA TYR A 118 3.45 -11.04 22.82
C TYR A 118 4.42 -12.20 23.02
N GLY A 119 5.24 -12.13 24.07
CA GLY A 119 6.20 -13.17 24.43
C GLY A 119 7.31 -13.41 23.39
N ASN A 120 8.19 -12.42 23.17
CA ASN A 120 9.38 -12.49 22.29
C ASN A 120 9.12 -12.87 20.83
N ARG A 121 7.86 -12.86 20.35
CA ARG A 121 7.50 -13.09 18.96
C ARG A 121 6.88 -11.84 18.36
N ILE A 122 7.38 -11.45 17.19
CA ILE A 122 6.79 -10.39 16.35
C ILE A 122 5.62 -11.01 15.61
N LYS A 123 4.39 -10.53 15.87
CA LYS A 123 3.20 -10.87 15.08
C LYS A 123 2.76 -9.64 14.29
N SER A 124 2.51 -9.86 13.00
CA SER A 124 1.97 -8.87 12.07
C SER A 124 0.48 -9.14 11.87
N TYR A 125 -0.37 -8.14 12.14
CA TYR A 125 -1.81 -8.24 11.92
C TYR A 125 -2.19 -7.46 10.68
N VAL A 126 -2.58 -8.16 9.62
CA VAL A 126 -2.94 -7.54 8.32
C VAL A 126 -4.46 -7.51 8.17
N ALA A 127 -5.03 -6.31 8.01
CA ALA A 127 -6.44 -6.14 7.67
C ALA A 127 -6.67 -6.29 6.15
N VAL A 128 -7.72 -7.00 5.76
CA VAL A 128 -8.09 -7.26 4.36
C VAL A 128 -9.59 -7.08 4.20
N VAL A 129 -10.02 -6.31 3.20
CA VAL A 129 -11.45 -6.27 2.83
C VAL A 129 -11.76 -7.40 1.87
N THR A 130 -12.81 -8.16 2.14
CA THR A 130 -13.34 -9.20 1.27
C THR A 130 -14.78 -8.87 0.87
N LEU A 131 -15.14 -9.26 -0.36
CA LEU A 131 -16.46 -9.08 -0.94
C LEU A 131 -17.13 -10.44 -1.13
N GLN A 132 -18.42 -10.52 -0.81
CA GLN A 132 -19.25 -11.67 -1.11
C GLN A 132 -20.51 -11.24 -1.86
N PRO A 133 -20.72 -11.69 -3.12
CA PRO A 133 -19.81 -12.50 -3.93
C PRO A 133 -18.48 -11.79 -4.23
N ASN A 134 -17.41 -12.56 -4.53
CA ASN A 134 -16.04 -12.04 -4.76
C ASN A 134 -15.93 -11.34 -6.13
N ARG A 135 -16.71 -10.27 -6.32
CA ARG A 135 -16.75 -9.41 -7.50
C ARG A 135 -16.94 -7.97 -7.07
N SER A 136 -16.26 -7.06 -7.76
CA SER A 136 -16.33 -5.61 -7.54
C SER A 136 -17.47 -4.91 -8.29
N GLU A 137 -18.20 -5.64 -9.13
CA GLU A 137 -19.38 -5.14 -9.83
C GLU A 137 -20.64 -5.83 -9.31
N ILE A 138 -21.58 -5.04 -8.81
CA ILE A 138 -22.86 -5.48 -8.25
C ILE A 138 -23.98 -4.79 -9.02
N TYR A 139 -25.08 -5.49 -9.30
CA TYR A 139 -26.23 -4.89 -9.96
C TYR A 139 -27.23 -4.33 -8.94
N LYS A 140 -27.96 -3.27 -9.31
CA LYS A 140 -29.03 -2.73 -8.46
C LYS A 140 -29.99 -3.84 -8.02
N ARG A 141 -30.41 -3.78 -6.75
CA ARG A 141 -31.24 -4.77 -6.04
C ARG A 141 -30.59 -6.13 -5.74
N GLU A 142 -29.33 -6.36 -6.12
CA GLU A 142 -28.61 -7.53 -5.64
C GLU A 142 -28.20 -7.38 -4.18
N ARG A 143 -27.93 -8.53 -3.54
CA ARG A 143 -27.37 -8.61 -2.19
C ARG A 143 -25.85 -8.78 -2.28
N PHE A 144 -25.12 -8.02 -1.49
CA PHE A 144 -23.69 -8.22 -1.30
C PHE A 144 -23.28 -8.02 0.16
N THR A 145 -22.08 -8.47 0.51
CA THR A 145 -21.53 -8.35 1.85
C THR A 145 -20.09 -7.89 1.78
N LEU A 146 -19.76 -6.86 2.54
CA LEU A 146 -18.40 -6.42 2.81
C LEU A 146 -17.96 -7.02 4.12
N ARG A 147 -16.76 -7.60 4.17
CA ARG A 147 -16.17 -8.13 5.40
C ARG A 147 -14.75 -7.63 5.57
N CYS A 148 -14.38 -7.25 6.79
CA CYS A 148 -13.02 -6.94 7.17
C CYS A 148 -12.43 -8.11 7.94
N GLU A 149 -11.35 -8.69 7.44
CA GLU A 149 -10.67 -9.83 8.03
C GLU A 149 -9.28 -9.42 8.51
N ILE A 150 -8.94 -9.74 9.76
CA ILE A 150 -7.61 -9.49 10.33
C ILE A 150 -6.87 -10.82 10.40
N LYS A 151 -5.87 -10.98 9.53
CA LYS A 151 -5.05 -12.20 9.50
C LYS A 151 -4.30 -12.38 10.82
N ASP A 152 -4.29 -13.61 11.33
CA ASP A 152 -3.70 -14.01 12.62
C ASP A 152 -4.25 -13.26 13.85
N GLY A 153 -5.34 -12.51 13.69
CA GLY A 153 -5.93 -11.64 14.71
C GLY A 153 -6.93 -12.32 15.65
N GLY A 154 -7.49 -13.46 15.27
CA GLY A 154 -8.64 -14.05 15.98
C GLY A 154 -9.91 -13.18 15.91
N ASP A 155 -11.06 -13.71 16.34
CA ASP A 155 -12.36 -13.10 16.02
C ASP A 155 -12.90 -12.09 17.06
N THR A 156 -12.39 -12.07 18.30
CA THR A 156 -13.08 -11.38 19.42
C THR A 156 -12.38 -10.13 19.97
N GLU A 157 -11.12 -9.88 19.62
CA GLU A 157 -10.30 -8.82 20.23
C GLU A 157 -10.37 -7.45 19.54
N TRP A 158 -11.06 -7.36 18.39
CA TRP A 158 -10.98 -6.20 17.49
C TRP A 158 -12.27 -5.39 17.45
N ALA A 159 -12.11 -4.07 17.48
CA ALA A 159 -13.08 -3.10 16.99
C ALA A 159 -12.69 -2.74 15.55
N TYR A 160 -13.68 -2.55 14.67
CA TYR A 160 -13.46 -2.36 13.24
C TYR A 160 -13.73 -0.92 12.86
N GLU A 161 -12.91 -0.37 11.99
CA GLU A 161 -13.09 0.96 11.44
C GLU A 161 -13.07 0.89 9.92
N TRP A 162 -14.02 1.56 9.28
CA TRP A 162 -14.18 1.60 7.83
C TRP A 162 -13.92 3.01 7.29
N SER A 163 -13.18 3.07 6.20
CA SER A 163 -13.00 4.26 5.37
C SER A 163 -13.60 3.96 4.00
N THR A 164 -14.48 4.86 3.53
CA THR A 164 -15.08 4.70 2.21
C THR A 164 -15.43 6.04 1.56
N THR A 165 -15.44 6.06 0.22
CA THR A 165 -15.98 7.17 -0.58
C THR A 165 -17.47 7.02 -0.89
N SER A 166 -18.09 5.90 -0.49
CA SER A 166 -19.52 5.65 -0.61
C SER A 166 -20.34 6.69 0.17
N SER A 167 -21.53 7.01 -0.34
CA SER A 167 -22.48 7.87 0.39
C SER A 167 -23.09 7.15 1.59
N GLU A 168 -23.13 5.82 1.54
CA GLU A 168 -23.56 4.96 2.64
C GLU A 168 -22.33 4.36 3.34
N LYS A 169 -22.04 4.83 4.56
CA LYS A 169 -20.89 4.35 5.34
C LYS A 169 -21.23 3.03 6.06
N PRO A 170 -20.37 1.99 5.97
CA PRO A 170 -20.50 0.78 6.78
C PRO A 170 -20.46 1.08 8.28
N SER A 171 -21.20 0.30 9.06
CA SER A 171 -21.11 0.28 10.52
C SER A 171 -19.73 -0.22 10.99
N ASP A 172 -19.35 0.12 12.23
CA ASP A 172 -18.08 -0.29 12.88
C ASP A 172 -18.05 -1.78 13.30
N GLN A 173 -18.68 -2.64 12.49
CA GLN A 173 -18.69 -4.09 12.62
C GLN A 173 -17.76 -4.72 11.58
N ASN A 174 -17.36 -5.97 11.81
CA ASN A 174 -16.51 -6.69 10.85
C ASN A 174 -17.25 -7.05 9.55
N GLU A 175 -18.57 -7.21 9.59
CA GLU A 175 -19.39 -7.63 8.46
C GLU A 175 -20.54 -6.64 8.22
N HIS A 176 -20.72 -6.25 6.96
CA HIS A 176 -21.77 -5.33 6.53
C HIS A 176 -22.56 -5.93 5.37
N ARG A 177 -23.81 -6.32 5.65
CA ARG A 177 -24.69 -7.07 4.72
C ARG A 177 -25.72 -6.15 4.09
N ILE A 178 -25.55 -5.84 2.80
CA ILE A 178 -26.49 -5.03 2.04
C ILE A 178 -27.50 -5.93 1.34
N ARG A 179 -28.78 -5.78 1.67
CA ARG A 179 -29.88 -6.57 1.08
C ARG A 179 -30.23 -6.14 -0.35
N PHE A 180 -30.20 -4.83 -0.61
CA PHE A 180 -30.58 -4.24 -1.89
C PHE A 180 -29.56 -3.18 -2.27
N ALA A 181 -28.71 -3.50 -3.25
CA ALA A 181 -27.73 -2.57 -3.76
C ALA A 181 -28.38 -1.38 -4.48
N THR A 182 -27.83 -0.20 -4.22
CA THR A 182 -28.16 1.08 -4.85
C THR A 182 -26.86 1.76 -5.26
N GLU A 183 -26.94 2.73 -6.17
CA GLU A 183 -25.78 3.47 -6.66
C GLU A 183 -24.96 4.16 -5.55
N SER A 184 -25.65 4.57 -4.48
CA SER A 184 -25.03 5.18 -3.28
C SER A 184 -24.04 4.28 -2.54
N HIS A 185 -24.08 2.97 -2.76
CA HIS A 185 -23.11 2.01 -2.21
C HIS A 185 -21.84 1.87 -3.09
N SER A 186 -21.71 2.61 -4.18
CA SER A 186 -20.49 2.59 -4.99
C SER A 186 -19.40 3.40 -4.30
N GLY A 187 -18.18 2.90 -4.31
CA GLY A 187 -17.05 3.61 -3.71
C GLY A 187 -15.83 2.73 -3.50
N ASP A 188 -14.77 3.35 -3.01
CA ASP A 188 -13.58 2.66 -2.54
C ASP A 188 -13.77 2.31 -1.07
N TYR A 189 -13.40 1.10 -0.66
CA TYR A 189 -13.55 0.59 0.70
C TYR A 189 -12.22 0.13 1.25
N ARG A 190 -11.92 0.55 2.48
CA ARG A 190 -10.77 0.12 3.28
C ARG A 190 -11.22 -0.10 4.71
N CYS A 191 -10.58 -1.04 5.40
CA CYS A 191 -10.83 -1.27 6.81
C CYS A 191 -9.53 -1.33 7.61
N LYS A 192 -9.64 -1.12 8.92
CA LYS A 192 -8.58 -1.43 9.88
C LYS A 192 -9.16 -1.96 11.18
N GLY A 193 -8.35 -2.72 11.90
CA GLY A 193 -8.68 -3.22 13.24
C GLY A 193 -8.03 -2.38 14.33
N ARG A 194 -8.78 -2.05 15.38
CA ARG A 194 -8.28 -1.49 16.64
C ARG A 194 -8.45 -2.50 17.77
N LYS A 195 -7.43 -2.75 18.58
CA LYS A 195 -7.61 -3.62 19.76
C LYS A 195 -8.52 -2.96 20.79
N LYS A 196 -9.50 -3.70 21.32
CA LYS A 196 -10.45 -3.19 22.32
C LYS A 196 -9.78 -2.76 23.63
N HIS A 197 -8.72 -3.46 24.05
CA HIS A 197 -8.08 -3.28 25.37
C HIS A 197 -6.77 -2.47 25.33
N THR A 198 -6.28 -2.09 24.15
CA THR A 198 -5.08 -1.26 23.98
C THR A 198 -5.37 -0.18 22.94
N GLN A 199 -5.66 1.04 23.41
CA GLN A 199 -6.14 2.15 22.58
C GLN A 199 -5.13 2.62 21.51
N HIS A 200 -3.86 2.22 21.65
CA HIS A 200 -2.72 2.59 20.78
C HIS A 200 -2.16 1.39 19.99
N SER A 201 -2.95 0.32 19.82
CA SER A 201 -2.59 -0.77 18.92
C SER A 201 -3.66 -0.95 17.86
N SER A 202 -3.31 -0.58 16.63
CA SER A 202 -4.16 -0.74 15.46
C SER A 202 -3.37 -1.35 14.30
N THR A 203 -4.08 -2.09 13.44
CA THR A 203 -3.51 -2.49 12.15
C THR A 203 -3.36 -1.26 11.27
N ASP A 204 -2.47 -1.33 10.28
CA ASP A 204 -2.54 -0.41 9.15
C ASP A 204 -3.88 -0.57 8.42
N TRP A 205 -4.23 0.45 7.65
CA TRP A 205 -5.37 0.37 6.72
C TRP A 205 -5.11 -0.72 5.68
N SER A 206 -6.14 -1.51 5.39
CA SER A 206 -6.12 -2.47 4.31
C SER A 206 -5.91 -1.79 2.95
N ASP A 207 -5.54 -2.60 1.96
CA ASP A 207 -5.68 -2.20 0.56
C ASP A 207 -7.12 -1.77 0.25
N SER A 208 -7.25 -0.86 -0.72
CA SER A 208 -8.54 -0.39 -1.22
C SER A 208 -9.15 -1.39 -2.16
N ILE A 209 -10.42 -1.70 -1.96
CA ILE A 209 -11.24 -2.35 -2.98
C ILE A 209 -12.23 -1.35 -3.56
N LYS A 210 -12.34 -1.28 -4.88
CA LYS A 210 -13.32 -0.45 -5.57
C LYS A 210 -14.57 -1.27 -5.84
N LEU A 211 -15.71 -0.83 -5.34
CA LEU A 211 -17.03 -1.42 -5.58
C LEU A 211 -17.86 -0.49 -6.48
N THR A 212 -18.47 -1.06 -7.51
CA THR A 212 -19.35 -0.33 -8.44
C THR A 212 -20.72 -0.99 -8.47
N VAL A 213 -21.77 -0.20 -8.24
CA VAL A 213 -23.16 -0.65 -8.41
C VAL A 213 -23.72 -0.13 -9.72
N SER A 214 -23.99 -1.04 -10.67
CA SER A 214 -24.48 -0.73 -12.01
C SER A 214 -25.94 -1.14 -12.21
N ASP A 215 -26.61 -0.57 -13.21
CA ASP A 215 -27.88 -1.09 -13.68
C ASP A 215 -27.68 -2.47 -14.33
N SER A 216 -28.72 -3.32 -14.29
CA SER A 216 -28.63 -4.72 -14.71
C SER A 216 -27.98 -4.89 -16.11
N LYS A 217 -27.26 -6.01 -16.30
CA LYS A 217 -26.71 -6.43 -17.62
C LYS A 217 -27.72 -6.32 -18.77
N SER A 218 -29.01 -6.45 -18.45
CA SER A 218 -30.13 -6.51 -19.39
C SER A 218 -30.32 -5.23 -20.21
N HIS A 219 -29.90 -4.04 -19.77
CA HIS A 219 -30.06 -2.84 -20.61
C HIS A 219 -29.17 -2.86 -21.86
N HIS A 220 -27.97 -3.44 -21.77
CA HIS A 220 -27.08 -3.58 -22.93
C HIS A 220 -27.59 -4.63 -23.94
N ILE A 221 -28.23 -5.70 -23.43
CA ILE A 221 -28.84 -6.76 -24.23
C ILE A 221 -30.17 -6.26 -24.83
N SER A 222 -31.00 -5.56 -24.04
CA SER A 222 -32.29 -5.00 -24.45
C SER A 222 -32.14 -3.96 -25.58
N PHE A 223 -31.10 -3.13 -25.56
CA PHE A 223 -30.84 -2.20 -26.66
C PHE A 223 -30.49 -2.93 -27.96
N LYS A 224 -29.61 -3.93 -27.93
CA LYS A 224 -29.29 -4.75 -29.11
C LYS A 224 -30.52 -5.48 -29.63
N VAL A 225 -31.31 -6.09 -28.75
CA VAL A 225 -32.55 -6.79 -29.12
C VAL A 225 -33.59 -5.83 -29.69
N LYS A 226 -33.78 -4.64 -29.09
CA LYS A 226 -34.68 -3.59 -29.63
C LYS A 226 -34.22 -3.07 -30.98
N ILE A 227 -32.91 -2.88 -31.18
CA ILE A 227 -32.34 -2.47 -32.48
C ILE A 227 -32.57 -3.57 -33.52
N ILE A 228 -32.31 -4.85 -33.19
CA ILE A 228 -32.58 -5.98 -34.09
C ILE A 228 -34.08 -6.07 -34.41
N GLN A 229 -34.96 -5.84 -33.43
CA GLN A 229 -36.42 -5.87 -33.63
C GLN A 229 -36.92 -4.68 -34.47
N LEU A 230 -36.29 -3.50 -34.34
CA LEU A 230 -36.54 -2.33 -35.19
C LEU A 230 -36.04 -2.55 -36.62
N ILE A 231 -34.85 -3.13 -36.79
CA ILE A 231 -34.30 -3.50 -38.10
C ILE A 231 -35.19 -4.55 -38.77
N LYS A 232 -35.62 -5.60 -38.06
CA LYS A 232 -36.57 -6.61 -38.58
C LYS A 232 -37.90 -5.98 -38.99
N ARG A 233 -38.45 -5.04 -38.20
CA ARG A 233 -39.68 -4.29 -38.56
C ARG A 233 -39.48 -3.44 -39.82
N LEU A 234 -38.33 -2.77 -39.96
CA LEU A 234 -38.01 -1.97 -41.13
C LEU A 234 -37.84 -2.84 -42.38
N PHE A 235 -37.13 -3.97 -42.29
CA PHE A 235 -37.00 -4.93 -43.39
C PHE A 235 -38.34 -5.52 -43.80
N LEU A 236 -39.22 -5.88 -42.85
CA LEU A 236 -40.56 -6.36 -43.16
C LEU A 236 -41.40 -5.28 -43.85
N PHE A 237 -41.31 -4.02 -43.38
CA PHE A 237 -41.99 -2.88 -43.99
C PHE A 237 -41.48 -2.62 -45.41
N ILE A 238 -40.16 -2.66 -45.63
CA ILE A 238 -39.55 -2.56 -46.97
C ILE A 238 -40.02 -3.73 -47.83
N PHE A 239 -40.04 -4.96 -47.33
CA PHE A 239 -40.48 -6.13 -48.10
C PHE A 239 -41.96 -6.04 -48.49
N ILE A 240 -42.81 -5.50 -47.62
CA ILE A 240 -44.25 -5.27 -47.89
C ILE A 240 -44.45 -4.13 -48.89
N HIS A 241 -43.74 -3.00 -48.73
CA HIS A 241 -43.87 -1.84 -49.62
C HIS A 241 -43.15 -2.01 -50.96
N ASN A 242 -42.06 -2.78 -50.99
CA ASN A 242 -41.31 -3.10 -52.20
C ASN A 242 -41.92 -4.29 -52.97
N LYS A 243 -42.93 -4.95 -52.41
CA LYS A 243 -43.83 -5.85 -53.15
C LYS A 243 -44.60 -5.12 -54.27
N SER A 244 -44.59 -3.78 -54.26
CA SER A 244 -45.24 -2.96 -55.30
C SER A 244 -44.29 -2.44 -56.39
N SER A 245 -42.96 -2.62 -56.31
CA SER A 245 -42.05 -2.03 -57.32
C SER A 245 -41.32 -3.03 -58.23
N VAL A 246 -41.32 -4.33 -57.91
CA VAL A 246 -40.66 -5.35 -58.75
C VAL A 246 -41.62 -6.01 -59.76
N PHE A 247 -42.92 -5.73 -59.69
CA PHE A 247 -43.93 -6.37 -60.56
C PHE A 247 -44.42 -5.49 -61.74
N THR A 248 -43.75 -4.38 -62.05
CA THR A 248 -44.18 -3.51 -63.18
C THR A 248 -43.17 -3.34 -64.31
N ASP A 249 -42.10 -4.15 -64.39
CA ASP A 249 -41.13 -4.00 -65.50
C ASP A 249 -40.78 -5.28 -66.27
N LEU A 250 -41.55 -6.36 -66.10
CA LEU A 250 -41.46 -7.55 -66.95
C LEU A 250 -42.87 -7.96 -67.37
N GLY A 251 -43.35 -7.40 -68.48
CA GLY A 251 -44.69 -7.60 -69.03
C GLY A 251 -45.05 -9.06 -69.34
N LEU A 252 -45.42 -9.82 -68.31
CA LEU A 252 -45.90 -11.20 -68.39
C LEU A 252 -47.29 -11.29 -67.77
N ASN A 253 -48.29 -10.82 -68.51
CA ASN A 253 -49.69 -11.15 -68.28
C ASN A 253 -49.97 -12.53 -68.87
N ARG A 254 -49.89 -13.61 -68.06
CA ARG A 254 -50.79 -14.79 -68.11
C ARG A 254 -50.34 -15.93 -67.16
N ILE A 255 -51.11 -16.10 -66.06
CA ILE A 255 -51.63 -17.36 -65.47
C ILE A 255 -50.61 -18.35 -64.82
N PRO A 256 -50.94 -19.10 -63.74
CA PRO A 256 -51.72 -18.83 -62.54
C PRO A 256 -50.88 -19.06 -61.25
N THR A 257 -51.48 -18.68 -60.12
CA THR A 257 -51.14 -19.11 -58.76
C THR A 257 -50.69 -20.57 -58.65
N LEU A 258 -49.41 -20.80 -58.31
CA LEU A 258 -48.97 -22.05 -57.68
C LEU A 258 -48.40 -21.73 -56.31
N PHE A 259 -49.21 -22.09 -55.33
CA PHE A 259 -48.93 -22.26 -53.91
C PHE A 259 -47.51 -22.80 -53.68
N MET A 260 -46.65 -22.02 -53.02
CA MET A 260 -45.51 -22.57 -52.29
C MET A 260 -45.94 -22.80 -50.86
N ASP A 261 -45.72 -24.03 -50.40
CA ASP A 261 -46.27 -24.63 -49.21
C ASP A 261 -45.81 -23.94 -47.92
N ARG A 262 -46.72 -23.88 -46.93
CA ARG A 262 -46.53 -23.24 -45.63
C ARG A 262 -45.44 -23.93 -44.80
N HIS A 263 -45.04 -25.14 -45.17
CA HIS A 263 -44.00 -25.92 -44.50
C HIS A 263 -42.56 -25.46 -44.80
N THR A 264 -42.27 -24.83 -45.95
CA THR A 264 -40.88 -24.43 -46.28
C THR A 264 -40.47 -23.08 -45.66
N GLN A 265 -41.42 -22.22 -45.28
CA GLN A 265 -41.12 -21.01 -44.50
C GLN A 265 -40.88 -21.28 -43.01
N GLN A 266 -41.31 -22.45 -42.51
CA GLN A 266 -41.19 -22.79 -41.09
C GLN A 266 -39.82 -23.37 -40.73
N ASN A 267 -39.08 -23.92 -41.70
CA ASN A 267 -37.76 -24.52 -41.46
C ASN A 267 -36.58 -23.55 -41.51
N ILE A 268 -36.71 -22.37 -42.13
CA ILE A 268 -35.65 -21.33 -42.08
C ILE A 268 -35.74 -20.52 -40.77
N GLY A 269 -36.89 -20.56 -40.10
CA GLY A 269 -37.09 -19.90 -38.80
C GLY A 269 -36.58 -20.70 -37.60
N ALA A 270 -36.46 -22.03 -37.71
CA ALA A 270 -36.05 -22.90 -36.62
C ALA A 270 -34.51 -23.07 -36.49
N GLU A 271 -33.77 -22.89 -37.58
CA GLU A 271 -32.30 -23.07 -37.59
C GLU A 271 -31.54 -21.83 -37.03
N LEU A 272 -32.27 -20.77 -36.66
CA LEU A 272 -31.73 -19.57 -35.98
C LEU A 272 -32.04 -19.52 -34.48
N GLU A 273 -32.78 -20.49 -33.93
CA GLU A 273 -33.06 -20.58 -32.48
C GLU A 273 -32.07 -21.46 -31.71
N GLU A 274 -31.27 -22.31 -32.35
CA GLU A 274 -30.25 -23.11 -31.64
C GLU A 274 -28.91 -22.38 -31.40
N GLU A 275 -28.58 -21.32 -32.14
CA GLU A 275 -27.34 -20.55 -31.88
C GLU A 275 -27.44 -19.55 -30.72
N ILE A 276 -28.64 -19.28 -30.19
CA ILE A 276 -28.85 -18.33 -29.08
C ILE A 276 -28.71 -19.02 -27.71
N GLN A 277 -28.64 -20.35 -27.64
CA GLN A 277 -28.53 -21.08 -26.38
C GLN A 277 -27.08 -21.15 -25.84
N CYS A 278 -26.07 -20.54 -26.49
CA CYS A 278 -24.65 -20.66 -26.11
C CYS A 278 -23.84 -19.34 -26.03
N ILE A 279 -24.45 -18.15 -25.93
CA ILE A 279 -23.71 -16.89 -25.71
C ILE A 279 -24.36 -16.02 -24.63
#